data_AF-A0A0E0DYJ8-F1
#
_entry.id   AF-A0A0E0DYJ8-F1
#
_cell.length_a   1.000
_cell.length_b   1.000
_cell.length_c   1.000
_cell.angle_alpha   90.00
_cell.angle_beta   90.00
_cell.angle_gamma   90.00
#
_symmetry.space_group_name_H-M   'P 1'
#
loop_
_entity.id
_entity.type
_entity.pdbx_description
1 polymer ?
#
loop_
_entity_poly.entity_id
_entity_poly.type
_entity_poly.pdbx_seq_one_letter_code
_entity_poly.pdbx_strand_id
1 'polypeptide(L)'
;MKYIKSLYAYNLNIFWRKKPADDDDHVQMQQQNKVDAAAGDGGRGGGNDCNELILQGLRILQGLARDAHNCVEICSDVGLVAKITAPLYSTTLVGDIGSSEPWADIANASLKVVHQLLVHAAAPGSTISLRHGISSNRQAMSNLENILHPTSTSEATEAICLELQMRAMEILTHLVLHSSPVNVINEETRVISLVNKQLEIFLPHGGEVTADNKRTLKATAGETLVSILSNCDEAISMFIIKEHNDVIDRLTAMLDAKCNIRYRILSANILENLCTHCNEHVNETLLQKVLNDILKPPTTEASQSTTSAPGGNVESQKNNSQGNDVENQMQSSKENAQETHAKASQGKKEDQKANASSKKQDQQTNDSSKEEDQQANEDEADMKELLEAQLSLTLVLREQLFRAESSTPLIQENDPDDAGFVKKLRTIVDDNCQATPVSLRIIKLCSQIVASIMRRSGCASDERKGFVESVSKASKAMANLESCMLFAGADSDLKKTARPLLSVLETELKRLAA
;
A
#
# COMPACT_ATOMS: atom_id res chain seq x y z
N MET A 1 27.89 11.84 12.64
CA MET A 1 28.04 10.54 13.34
C MET A 1 28.81 10.58 14.67
N LYS A 2 29.96 11.27 14.81
CA LYS A 2 30.72 11.27 16.10
C LYS A 2 29.93 11.78 17.32
N TYR A 3 29.05 12.77 17.14
CA TYR A 3 28.18 13.29 18.22
C TYR A 3 27.05 12.31 18.62
N ILE A 4 26.54 11.51 17.68
CA ILE A 4 25.53 10.46 17.95
C ILE A 4 26.17 9.30 18.72
N LYS A 5 27.42 8.93 18.39
CA LYS A 5 28.17 7.90 19.13
C LYS A 5 28.35 8.23 20.62
N SER A 6 28.44 9.52 20.97
CA SER A 6 28.64 9.96 22.36
C SER A 6 27.34 9.94 23.20
N LEU A 7 26.19 10.32 22.63
CA LEU A 7 24.91 10.25 23.36
C LEU A 7 24.47 8.80 23.62
N TYR A 8 24.80 7.86 22.72
CA TYR A 8 24.38 6.46 22.80
C TYR A 8 25.29 5.54 23.63
N ALA A 9 26.50 5.98 23.99
CA ALA A 9 27.44 5.18 24.78
C ALA A 9 27.15 5.23 26.29
N TYR A 10 26.53 6.32 26.78
CA TYR A 10 26.36 6.56 28.21
C TYR A 10 25.04 6.01 28.77
N ASN A 11 23.94 6.02 28.01
CA ASN A 11 22.61 5.73 28.56
C ASN A 11 22.15 4.26 28.44
N LEU A 12 22.69 3.45 27.53
CA LEU A 12 22.23 2.06 27.35
C LEU A 12 23.01 0.99 28.13
N ASN A 13 24.21 1.31 28.64
CA ASN A 13 25.04 0.34 29.38
C ASN A 13 24.46 -0.04 30.75
N ILE A 14 23.54 0.78 31.29
CA ILE A 14 22.90 0.53 32.59
C ILE A 14 21.76 -0.50 32.46
N PHE A 15 21.16 -0.65 31.27
CA PHE A 15 19.94 -1.43 31.11
C PHE A 15 20.15 -2.89 30.67
N TRP A 16 21.24 -3.19 29.96
CA TRP A 16 21.45 -4.50 29.31
C TRP A 16 22.52 -5.40 29.93
N ARG A 17 23.04 -5.07 31.13
CA ARG A 17 23.86 -5.99 31.95
C ARG A 17 23.11 -6.42 33.20
N LYS A 18 22.14 -7.32 33.08
CA LYS A 18 21.84 -8.25 34.18
C LYS A 18 22.26 -9.64 33.71
N LYS A 19 23.48 -10.02 34.12
CA LYS A 19 24.00 -11.39 33.98
C LYS A 19 23.12 -12.31 34.85
N PRO A 20 22.87 -13.58 34.47
CA PRO A 20 22.12 -14.50 35.33
C PRO A 20 22.82 -14.65 36.68
N ALA A 21 22.05 -14.69 37.76
CA ALA A 21 22.56 -14.98 39.10
C ALA A 21 22.99 -16.46 39.15
N ASP A 22 24.28 -16.70 39.37
CA ASP A 22 24.73 -17.95 39.95
C ASP A 22 24.62 -17.81 41.48
N ASP A 23 24.02 -18.82 42.11
CA ASP A 23 23.85 -18.96 43.56
C ASP A 23 25.22 -19.03 44.25
N ASP A 24 25.60 -18.02 45.06
CA ASP A 24 26.42 -18.24 46.28
C ASP A 24 26.76 -17.02 47.19
N ASP A 25 26.17 -15.83 47.04
CA ASP A 25 26.51 -14.69 47.92
C ASP A 25 25.35 -14.22 48.82
N HIS A 26 25.02 -15.04 49.84
CA HIS A 26 23.93 -14.77 50.78
C HIS A 26 24.34 -14.01 52.07
N VAL A 27 25.54 -13.42 52.17
CA VAL A 27 26.05 -12.89 53.47
C VAL A 27 26.39 -11.38 53.49
N GLN A 28 26.20 -10.61 52.42
CA GLN A 28 26.49 -9.16 52.44
C GLN A 28 25.29 -8.22 52.24
N MET A 29 24.06 -8.65 52.55
CA MET A 29 22.86 -7.81 52.49
C MET A 29 22.19 -7.57 53.86
N GLN A 30 22.95 -7.25 54.91
CA GLN A 30 22.31 -6.82 56.19
C GLN A 30 22.96 -5.66 56.93
N GLN A 31 23.94 -4.94 56.35
CA GLN A 31 24.55 -3.77 57.01
C GLN A 31 24.49 -2.44 56.25
N GLN A 32 23.76 -2.37 55.13
CA GLN A 32 23.56 -1.13 54.37
C GLN A 32 22.13 -0.55 54.45
N ASN A 33 21.35 -0.89 55.48
CA ASN A 33 19.95 -0.44 55.64
C ASN A 33 19.71 0.51 56.82
N LYS A 34 20.74 1.27 57.27
CA LYS A 34 20.55 2.15 58.44
C LYS A 34 21.21 3.54 58.39
N VAL A 35 21.57 4.07 57.22
CA VAL A 35 22.14 5.43 57.13
C VAL A 35 21.43 6.37 56.14
N ASP A 36 20.60 5.89 55.20
CA ASP A 36 19.99 6.80 54.21
C ASP A 36 18.57 7.32 54.58
N ALA A 37 18.10 7.03 55.79
CA ALA A 37 16.83 7.56 56.30
C ALA A 37 16.98 8.97 56.92
N ALA A 38 17.68 9.88 56.24
CA ALA A 38 17.71 11.31 56.61
C ALA A 38 18.33 12.20 55.50
N ALA A 39 17.81 12.15 54.28
CA ALA A 39 17.92 13.29 53.35
C ALA A 39 16.69 13.26 52.43
N GLY A 40 15.88 14.31 52.55
CA GLY A 40 14.56 14.39 51.95
C GLY A 40 14.55 14.50 50.43
N ASP A 41 13.43 14.02 49.90
CA ASP A 41 12.62 14.65 48.85
C ASP A 41 13.35 15.12 47.58
N GLY A 42 13.34 14.25 46.56
CA GLY A 42 13.72 14.62 45.21
C GLY A 42 13.67 13.46 44.23
N GLY A 43 12.67 13.46 43.34
CA GLY A 43 12.82 12.88 42.00
C GLY A 43 12.24 11.49 41.76
N ARG A 44 10.92 11.32 41.92
CA ARG A 44 10.15 10.18 41.41
C ARG A 44 9.92 10.29 39.88
N GLY A 45 10.99 10.51 39.08
CA GLY A 45 10.90 10.89 37.66
C GLY A 45 11.85 10.23 36.65
N GLY A 46 12.87 9.48 37.06
CA GLY A 46 13.97 9.09 36.14
C GLY A 46 13.66 8.01 35.08
N GLY A 47 12.56 7.25 35.21
CA GLY A 47 12.24 6.13 34.30
C GLY A 47 11.62 6.56 32.97
N ASN A 48 10.73 7.56 32.98
CA ASN A 48 10.03 8.02 31.78
C ASN A 48 10.96 8.82 30.84
N ASP A 49 11.87 9.60 31.41
CA ASP A 49 12.79 10.44 30.63
C ASP A 49 13.75 9.60 29.77
N CYS A 50 14.17 8.43 30.26
CA CYS A 50 15.06 7.54 29.51
C CYS A 50 14.34 6.87 28.33
N ASN A 51 13.10 6.41 28.52
CA ASN A 51 12.32 5.78 27.46
C ASN A 51 12.02 6.76 26.33
N GLU A 52 11.69 8.02 26.67
CA GLU A 52 11.46 9.06 25.68
C GLU A 52 12.72 9.35 24.84
N LEU A 53 13.90 9.39 25.47
CA LEU A 53 15.16 9.55 24.73
C LEU A 53 15.46 8.37 23.80
N ILE A 54 15.14 7.14 24.21
CA ILE A 54 15.28 5.95 23.37
C ILE A 54 14.34 6.05 22.16
N LEU A 55 13.07 6.41 22.39
CA LEU A 55 12.07 6.57 21.32
C LEU A 55 12.47 7.67 20.33
N GLN A 56 12.91 8.82 20.82
CA GLN A 56 13.41 9.91 19.97
C GLN A 56 14.60 9.45 19.13
N GLY A 57 15.54 8.73 19.75
CA GLY A 57 16.67 8.13 19.07
C GLY A 57 16.26 7.19 17.93
N LEU A 58 15.31 6.29 18.18
CA LEU A 58 14.77 5.37 17.18
C LEU A 58 14.02 6.09 16.05
N ARG A 59 13.23 7.14 16.36
CA ARG A 59 12.56 7.97 15.36
C ARG A 59 13.56 8.67 14.43
N ILE A 60 14.67 9.18 14.98
CA ILE A 60 15.74 9.78 14.18
C ILE A 60 16.36 8.72 13.25
N LEU A 61 16.67 7.54 13.77
CA LEU A 61 17.22 6.44 12.98
C LEU A 61 16.26 5.99 11.87
N GLN A 62 14.97 5.90 12.17
CA GLN A 62 13.93 5.58 11.20
C GLN A 62 13.90 6.62 10.06
N GLY A 63 13.96 7.91 10.40
CA GLY A 63 14.02 9.00 9.42
C GLY A 63 15.27 8.92 8.54
N LEU A 64 16.44 8.63 9.13
CA LEU A 64 17.70 8.47 8.39
C LEU A 64 17.67 7.25 7.46
N ALA A 65 17.05 6.15 7.90
CA ALA A 65 16.94 4.91 7.14
C ALA A 65 15.99 5.00 5.93
N ARG A 66 15.38 6.17 5.65
CA ARG A 66 14.68 6.43 4.38
C ARG A 66 15.62 6.54 3.19
N ASP A 67 16.89 6.82 3.44
CA ASP A 67 17.92 6.90 2.40
C ASP A 67 18.76 5.61 2.36
N ALA A 68 18.94 5.05 1.18
CA ALA A 68 19.64 3.78 0.99
C ALA A 68 21.11 3.83 1.43
N HIS A 69 21.80 4.97 1.24
CA HIS A 69 23.19 5.13 1.66
C HIS A 69 23.30 5.17 3.19
N ASN A 70 22.40 5.89 3.85
CA ASN A 70 22.32 5.89 5.32
C ASN A 70 22.06 4.48 5.88
N CYS A 71 21.21 3.69 5.22
CA CYS A 71 20.99 2.30 5.63
C CYS A 71 22.26 1.46 5.59
N VAL A 72 23.10 1.62 4.56
CA VAL A 72 24.40 0.92 4.46
C VAL A 72 25.31 1.31 5.63
N GLU A 73 25.41 2.59 5.95
CA GLU A 73 26.23 3.08 7.06
C GLU A 73 25.71 2.59 8.42
N ILE A 74 24.40 2.62 8.64
CA ILE A 74 23.78 2.11 9.87
C ILE A 74 24.03 0.61 10.01
N CYS A 75 23.82 -0.17 8.95
CA CYS A 75 24.06 -1.63 8.95
C CYS A 75 25.53 -2.00 9.17
N SER A 76 26.47 -1.11 8.81
CA SER A 76 27.90 -1.34 9.00
C SER A 76 28.36 -1.14 10.45
N ASP A 77 27.60 -0.42 11.28
CA ASP A 77 27.89 -0.24 12.71
C ASP A 77 27.22 -1.36 13.54
N VAL A 78 27.95 -2.46 13.74
CA VAL A 78 27.46 -3.65 14.47
C VAL A 78 26.91 -3.31 15.88
N GLY A 79 27.52 -2.33 16.56
CA GLY A 79 27.07 -1.91 17.89
C GLY A 79 25.74 -1.17 17.86
N LEU A 80 25.50 -0.37 16.83
CA LEU A 80 24.22 0.29 16.60
C LEU A 80 23.15 -0.72 16.17
N VAL A 81 23.46 -1.61 15.23
CA VAL A 81 22.55 -2.68 14.76
C VAL A 81 22.12 -3.58 15.93
N ALA A 82 23.05 -3.98 16.80
CA ALA A 82 22.74 -4.79 17.96
C ALA A 82 21.78 -4.08 18.93
N LYS A 83 21.87 -2.74 19.06
CA LYS A 83 20.94 -1.95 19.89
C LYS A 83 19.56 -1.82 19.25
N ILE A 84 19.50 -1.58 17.95
CA ILE A 84 18.25 -1.50 17.18
C ILE A 84 17.50 -2.84 17.24
N THR A 85 18.23 -3.95 17.13
CA THR A 85 17.64 -5.30 17.09
C THR A 85 17.50 -5.94 18.48
N ALA A 86 18.02 -5.32 19.55
CA ALA A 86 18.01 -5.90 20.90
C ALA A 86 16.62 -6.39 21.36
N PRO A 87 15.51 -5.63 21.15
CA PRO A 87 14.19 -6.12 21.53
C PRO A 87 13.83 -7.43 20.83
N LEU A 88 14.17 -7.56 19.54
CA LEU A 88 13.85 -8.72 18.72
C LEU A 88 14.53 -10.00 19.23
N TYR A 89 15.72 -9.88 19.80
CA TYR A 89 16.48 -11.02 20.34
C TYR A 89 16.16 -11.32 21.82
N SER A 90 15.33 -10.51 22.48
CA SER A 90 15.00 -10.69 23.90
C SER A 90 14.07 -11.89 24.12
N THR A 91 14.34 -12.71 25.14
CA THR A 91 13.46 -13.84 25.52
C THR A 91 12.19 -13.39 26.23
N THR A 92 12.15 -12.17 26.76
CA THR A 92 11.01 -11.61 27.50
C THR A 92 10.12 -10.70 26.66
N LEU A 93 10.46 -10.46 25.39
CA LEU A 93 9.81 -9.47 24.53
C LEU A 93 8.28 -9.52 24.58
N VAL A 94 7.69 -10.70 24.37
CA VAL A 94 6.23 -10.88 24.33
C VAL A 94 5.60 -10.54 25.68
N GLY A 95 6.24 -10.95 26.79
CA GLY A 95 5.79 -10.62 28.14
C GLY A 95 5.91 -9.13 28.46
N ASP A 96 7.00 -8.49 28.02
CA ASP A 96 7.27 -7.07 28.24
C ASP A 96 6.29 -6.19 27.46
N ILE A 97 6.00 -6.53 26.20
CA ILE A 97 4.98 -5.86 25.38
C ILE A 97 3.60 -5.96 26.04
N GLY A 98 3.22 -7.16 26.51
CA GLY A 98 1.91 -7.38 27.12
C GLY A 98 1.72 -6.75 28.49
N SER A 99 2.82 -6.43 29.19
CA SER A 99 2.79 -5.91 30.56
C SER A 99 3.17 -4.44 30.69
N SER A 100 3.73 -3.82 29.64
CA SER A 100 4.24 -2.45 29.70
C SER A 100 4.11 -1.70 28.37
N GLU A 101 3.27 -0.65 28.38
CA GLU A 101 3.04 0.24 27.23
C GLU A 101 4.33 0.91 26.71
N PRO A 102 5.22 1.48 27.56
CA PRO A 102 6.49 2.03 27.08
C PRO A 102 7.38 1.01 26.36
N TRP A 103 7.33 -0.25 26.77
CA TRP A 103 8.09 -1.32 26.11
C TRP A 103 7.47 -1.70 24.76
N ALA A 104 6.14 -1.72 24.67
CA ALA A 104 5.45 -1.91 23.40
C ALA A 104 5.83 -0.81 22.39
N ASP A 105 5.91 0.45 22.83
CA ASP A 105 6.37 1.57 22.00
C ASP A 105 7.82 1.43 21.55
N ILE A 106 8.73 1.09 22.47
CA ILE A 106 10.15 0.92 22.16
C ILE A 106 10.35 -0.25 21.19
N ALA A 107 9.65 -1.37 21.40
CA ALA A 107 9.68 -2.51 20.51
C ALA A 107 9.16 -2.13 19.12
N ASN A 108 8.02 -1.44 19.03
CA ASN A 108 7.43 -1.00 17.77
C ASN A 108 8.36 -0.04 17.02
N ALA A 109 8.89 0.98 17.70
CA ALA A 109 9.86 1.91 17.10
C ALA A 109 11.13 1.19 16.62
N SER A 110 11.59 0.18 17.35
CA SER A 110 12.75 -0.64 16.95
C SER A 110 12.44 -1.45 15.69
N LEU A 111 11.29 -2.13 15.63
CA LEU A 111 10.88 -2.91 14.46
C LEU A 111 10.65 -2.02 13.23
N LYS A 112 10.14 -0.79 13.40
CA LYS A 112 10.05 0.21 12.32
C LYS A 112 11.42 0.51 11.70
N VAL A 113 12.47 0.66 12.53
CA VAL A 113 13.84 0.85 12.03
C VAL A 113 14.34 -0.43 11.35
N VAL A 114 14.13 -1.61 11.94
CA VAL A 114 14.55 -2.89 11.34
C VAL A 114 13.93 -3.10 9.96
N HIS A 115 12.61 -2.94 9.85
CA HIS A 115 11.89 -3.03 8.57
C HIS A 115 12.51 -2.09 7.53
N GLN A 116 12.69 -0.81 7.90
CA GLN A 116 13.25 0.19 7.00
C GLN A 116 14.66 -0.18 6.50
N LEU A 117 15.51 -0.70 7.40
CA LEU A 117 16.85 -1.19 7.04
C LEU A 117 16.79 -2.39 6.09
N LEU A 118 15.83 -3.32 6.28
CA LEU A 118 15.65 -4.47 5.39
C LEU A 118 15.17 -4.06 3.99
N VAL A 119 14.31 -3.05 3.90
CA VAL A 119 13.77 -2.55 2.63
C VAL A 119 14.81 -1.74 1.85
N HIS A 120 15.49 -0.79 2.49
CA HIS A 120 16.26 0.26 1.79
C HIS A 120 17.77 0.02 1.73
N ALA A 121 18.33 -0.95 2.46
CA ALA A 121 19.73 -1.35 2.30
C ALA A 121 19.91 -2.28 1.08
N ALA A 122 19.47 -1.83 -0.09
CA ALA A 122 19.47 -2.58 -1.36
C ALA A 122 20.85 -2.76 -2.01
N ALA A 123 21.94 -2.26 -1.39
CA ALA A 123 23.28 -2.54 -1.88
C ALA A 123 23.60 -4.04 -1.73
N PRO A 124 24.03 -4.75 -2.79
CA PRO A 124 24.41 -6.15 -2.71
C PRO A 124 25.50 -6.35 -1.64
N GLY A 125 25.16 -7.03 -0.54
CA GLY A 125 26.10 -7.41 0.52
C GLY A 125 25.88 -6.76 1.89
N SER A 126 25.43 -5.51 1.98
CA SER A 126 25.41 -4.78 3.27
C SER A 126 24.29 -5.24 4.23
N THR A 127 23.19 -5.73 3.67
CA THR A 127 21.98 -6.10 4.42
C THR A 127 21.85 -7.61 4.62
N ILE A 128 22.69 -8.40 3.93
CA ILE A 128 22.75 -9.86 4.04
C ILE A 128 23.05 -10.27 5.49
N SER A 129 23.96 -9.58 6.17
CA SER A 129 24.31 -9.90 7.56
C SER A 129 23.15 -9.68 8.53
N LEU A 130 22.36 -8.61 8.35
CA LEU A 130 21.20 -8.33 9.22
C LEU A 130 20.09 -9.35 8.97
N ARG A 131 19.74 -9.56 7.70
CA ARG A 131 18.73 -10.54 7.28
C ARG A 131 19.09 -11.94 7.77
N HIS A 132 20.29 -12.42 7.48
CA HIS A 132 20.78 -13.71 7.93
C HIS A 132 20.82 -13.79 9.47
N GLY A 133 21.30 -12.74 10.14
CA GLY A 133 21.32 -12.68 11.61
C GLY A 133 19.95 -12.79 12.26
N ILE A 134 18.89 -12.25 11.64
CA ILE A 134 17.52 -12.38 12.13
C ILE A 134 16.98 -13.77 11.77
N SER A 135 17.02 -14.17 10.49
CA SER A 135 16.45 -15.43 10.00
C SER A 135 17.08 -16.69 10.61
N SER A 136 18.37 -16.65 10.92
CA SER A 136 19.10 -17.76 11.53
C SER A 136 18.94 -17.82 13.05
N ASN A 137 18.34 -16.81 13.69
CA ASN A 137 18.13 -16.80 15.12
C ASN A 137 16.72 -17.28 15.49
N ARG A 138 16.66 -18.42 16.18
CA ARG A 138 15.39 -19.04 16.60
C ARG A 138 14.54 -18.13 17.49
N GLN A 139 15.16 -17.38 18.41
CA GLN A 139 14.42 -16.49 19.31
C GLN A 139 13.83 -15.31 18.55
N ALA A 140 14.60 -14.69 17.65
CA ALA A 140 14.13 -13.59 16.82
C ALA A 140 12.93 -14.00 15.94
N MET A 141 13.02 -15.15 15.29
CA MET A 141 11.92 -15.69 14.48
C MET A 141 10.70 -16.03 15.33
N SER A 142 10.88 -16.71 16.47
CA SER A 142 9.78 -17.04 17.38
C SER A 142 9.11 -15.77 17.93
N ASN A 143 9.88 -14.72 18.21
CA ASN A 143 9.34 -13.44 18.66
C ASN A 143 8.48 -12.77 17.57
N LEU A 144 8.94 -12.74 16.31
CA LEU A 144 8.14 -12.22 15.19
C LEU A 144 6.84 -13.00 15.03
N GLU A 145 6.92 -14.34 15.05
CA GLU A 145 5.75 -15.22 14.95
C GLU A 145 4.78 -15.00 16.11
N ASN A 146 5.28 -14.88 17.35
CA ASN A 146 4.45 -14.63 18.52
C ASN A 146 3.75 -13.27 18.49
N ILE A 147 4.39 -12.23 17.92
CA ILE A 147 3.78 -10.90 17.74
C ILE A 147 2.56 -10.96 16.81
N LEU A 148 2.55 -11.88 15.82
CA LEU A 148 1.41 -12.06 14.92
C LEU A 148 0.17 -12.62 15.62
N HIS A 149 0.33 -13.23 16.80
CA HIS A 149 -0.81 -13.70 17.58
C HIS A 149 -1.36 -12.56 18.45
N PRO A 150 -2.69 -12.37 18.49
CA PRO A 150 -3.29 -11.38 19.38
C PRO A 150 -2.95 -11.74 20.83
N THR A 151 -2.08 -10.97 21.47
CA THR A 151 -1.96 -10.99 22.91
C THR A 151 -3.24 -10.37 23.47
N SER A 152 -3.86 -11.00 24.47
CA SER A 152 -5.02 -10.42 25.16
C SER A 152 -4.62 -9.09 25.79
N THR A 153 -4.98 -7.99 25.14
CA THR A 153 -4.52 -6.63 25.46
C THR A 153 -5.68 -5.76 25.93
N SER A 154 -5.37 -4.79 26.79
CA SER A 154 -6.28 -3.70 27.11
C SER A 154 -6.57 -2.86 25.86
N GLU A 155 -7.75 -2.24 25.79
CA GLU A 155 -8.13 -1.30 24.72
C GLU A 155 -7.07 -0.21 24.50
N ALA A 156 -6.41 0.25 25.58
CA ALA A 156 -5.36 1.28 25.50
C ALA A 156 -4.12 0.84 24.68
N THR A 157 -3.84 -0.46 24.62
CA THR A 157 -2.66 -1.03 23.95
C THR A 157 -2.99 -1.70 22.60
N GLU A 158 -4.27 -1.79 22.22
CA GLU A 158 -4.71 -2.47 21.00
C GLU A 158 -4.06 -1.85 19.76
N ALA A 159 -4.03 -0.51 19.67
CA ALA A 159 -3.44 0.19 18.52
C ALA A 159 -1.95 -0.12 18.32
N ILE A 160 -1.16 -0.08 19.41
CA ILE A 160 0.28 -0.38 19.35
C ILE A 160 0.50 -1.85 18.98
N CYS A 161 -0.32 -2.77 19.50
CA CYS A 161 -0.23 -4.19 19.16
C CYS A 161 -0.57 -4.46 17.69
N LEU A 162 -1.55 -3.76 17.11
CA LEU A 162 -1.85 -3.83 15.68
C LEU A 162 -0.67 -3.31 14.85
N GLU A 163 -0.04 -2.20 15.25
CA GLU A 163 1.16 -1.71 14.57
C GLU A 163 2.33 -2.71 14.66
N LEU A 164 2.53 -3.33 15.83
CA LEU A 164 3.54 -4.39 16.01
C LEU A 164 3.27 -5.58 15.10
N GLN A 165 2.02 -6.02 14.98
CA GLN A 165 1.61 -7.06 14.03
C GLN A 165 1.94 -6.69 12.59
N MET A 166 1.64 -5.46 12.18
CA MET A 166 1.99 -4.96 10.84
C MET A 166 3.51 -5.04 10.61
N ARG A 167 4.32 -4.53 11.55
CA ARG A 167 5.79 -4.56 11.41
C ARG A 167 6.35 -5.98 11.40
N ALA A 168 5.78 -6.88 12.19
CA ALA A 168 6.18 -8.29 12.19
C ALA A 168 5.87 -8.96 10.84
N MET A 169 4.69 -8.71 10.26
CA MET A 169 4.33 -9.22 8.93
C MET A 169 5.31 -8.73 7.86
N GLU A 170 5.55 -7.42 7.78
CA GLU A 170 6.45 -6.85 6.77
C GLU A 170 7.89 -7.38 6.91
N ILE A 171 8.41 -7.46 8.15
CA ILE A 171 9.74 -8.02 8.40
C ILE A 171 9.80 -9.48 7.93
N LEU A 172 8.84 -10.33 8.35
CA LEU A 172 8.79 -11.73 7.95
C LEU A 172 8.71 -11.90 6.43
N THR A 173 7.89 -11.09 5.76
CA THR A 173 7.80 -11.05 4.29
C THR A 173 9.15 -10.73 3.68
N HIS A 174 9.84 -9.67 4.13
CA HIS A 174 11.18 -9.36 3.61
C HIS A 174 12.19 -10.47 3.87
N LEU A 175 12.15 -11.15 5.02
CA LEU A 175 13.05 -12.28 5.29
C LEU A 175 12.80 -13.43 4.31
N VAL A 176 11.54 -13.78 4.05
CA VAL A 176 11.14 -14.84 3.11
C VAL A 176 11.59 -14.52 1.69
N LEU A 177 11.35 -13.29 1.20
CA LEU A 177 11.61 -12.90 -0.19
C LEU A 177 13.07 -12.95 -0.61
N HIS A 178 14.02 -12.96 0.33
CA HIS A 178 15.43 -13.11 0.01
C HIS A 178 16.11 -14.11 0.95
N SER A 179 15.38 -15.18 1.27
CA SER A 179 15.95 -16.32 1.98
C SER A 179 17.04 -16.98 1.13
N SER A 180 18.11 -17.43 1.80
CA SER A 180 19.20 -18.15 1.15
C SER A 180 18.77 -19.60 0.92
N PRO A 181 18.99 -20.20 -0.26
CA PRO A 181 18.49 -21.54 -0.61
C PRO A 181 19.10 -22.71 0.20
N VAL A 182 19.84 -22.43 1.28
CA VAL A 182 20.59 -23.40 2.08
C VAL A 182 19.67 -24.16 3.07
N ASN A 183 18.42 -23.74 3.30
CA ASN A 183 17.51 -24.44 4.24
C ASN A 183 16.03 -24.53 3.80
N VAL A 184 15.81 -25.04 2.59
CA VAL A 184 14.53 -25.06 1.85
C VAL A 184 13.33 -25.61 2.65
N ILE A 185 13.48 -26.70 3.43
CA ILE A 185 12.34 -27.40 4.06
C ILE A 185 11.75 -26.60 5.24
N ASN A 186 12.60 -26.02 6.10
CA ASN A 186 12.12 -25.15 7.18
C ASN A 186 11.62 -23.81 6.65
N GLU A 187 12.09 -23.37 5.48
CA GLU A 187 11.63 -22.15 4.83
C GLU A 187 10.21 -22.32 4.30
N GLU A 188 9.92 -23.38 3.55
CA GLU A 188 8.58 -23.63 2.99
C GLU A 188 7.49 -23.66 4.08
N THR A 189 7.72 -24.36 5.19
CA THR A 189 6.76 -24.39 6.32
C THR A 189 6.51 -23.01 6.91
N ARG A 190 7.55 -22.17 7.01
CA ARG A 190 7.43 -20.79 7.51
C ARG A 190 6.70 -19.88 6.53
N VAL A 191 6.97 -20.02 5.22
CA VAL A 191 6.23 -19.28 4.20
C VAL A 191 4.76 -19.66 4.25
N ILE A 192 4.43 -20.95 4.31
CA ILE A 192 3.05 -21.44 4.42
C ILE A 192 2.36 -20.90 5.67
N SER A 193 3.02 -20.94 6.83
CA SER A 193 2.46 -20.39 8.07
C SER A 193 2.17 -18.89 7.97
N LEU A 194 3.10 -18.12 7.39
CA LEU A 194 2.92 -16.69 7.15
C LEU A 194 1.77 -16.41 6.16
N VAL A 195 1.71 -17.16 5.06
CA VAL A 195 0.64 -17.08 4.06
C VAL A 195 -0.71 -17.35 4.70
N ASN A 196 -0.87 -18.44 5.46
CA ASN A 196 -2.10 -18.76 6.18
C ASN A 196 -2.51 -17.62 7.11
N LYS A 197 -1.55 -17.07 7.87
CA LYS A 197 -1.84 -15.98 8.81
C LYS A 197 -2.32 -14.72 8.11
N GLN A 198 -1.67 -14.34 7.01
CA GLN A 198 -2.09 -13.18 6.24
C GLN A 198 -3.43 -13.42 5.54
N LEU A 199 -3.71 -14.63 5.07
CA LEU A 199 -5.01 -14.99 4.52
C LEU A 199 -6.11 -14.87 5.56
N GLU A 200 -5.89 -15.33 6.80
CA GLU A 200 -6.87 -15.18 7.90
C GLU A 200 -7.18 -13.70 8.20
N ILE A 201 -6.15 -12.83 8.17
CA ILE A 201 -6.30 -11.40 8.45
C ILE A 201 -6.95 -10.67 7.27
N PHE A 202 -6.51 -10.98 6.04
CA PHE A 202 -7.01 -10.34 4.83
C PHE A 202 -8.42 -10.83 4.47
N LEU A 203 -8.71 -12.09 4.68
CA LEU A 203 -9.99 -12.75 4.48
C LEU A 203 -10.47 -13.28 5.85
N PRO A 204 -11.04 -12.44 6.72
CA PRO A 204 -11.66 -12.92 7.95
C PRO A 204 -12.96 -13.67 7.63
N HIS A 205 -13.33 -14.63 8.46
CA HIS A 205 -14.59 -15.40 8.34
C HIS A 205 -15.82 -14.62 8.87
N GLY A 206 -15.65 -13.36 9.27
CA GLY A 206 -16.69 -12.44 9.74
C GLY A 206 -16.77 -11.19 8.85
N GLY A 207 -17.88 -10.45 8.98
CA GLY A 207 -18.21 -9.30 8.13
C GLY A 207 -17.19 -8.15 8.12
N GLU A 208 -17.55 -7.06 7.45
CA GLU A 208 -16.64 -5.97 7.14
C GLU A 208 -16.01 -5.33 8.40
N VAL A 209 -14.70 -5.10 8.34
CA VAL A 209 -13.92 -4.48 9.41
C VAL A 209 -14.15 -2.98 9.40
N THR A 210 -14.72 -2.45 10.49
CA THR A 210 -15.14 -1.04 10.58
C THR A 210 -14.09 -0.10 11.19
N ALA A 211 -13.16 -0.60 12.01
CA ALA A 211 -12.14 0.24 12.66
C ALA A 211 -10.91 0.46 11.76
N ASP A 212 -10.43 1.70 11.65
CA ASP A 212 -9.36 2.09 10.72
C ASP A 212 -8.03 1.37 10.94
N ASN A 213 -7.63 1.13 12.19
CA ASN A 213 -6.41 0.37 12.48
C ASN A 213 -6.51 -1.09 12.01
N LYS A 214 -7.71 -1.68 12.14
CA LYS A 214 -7.97 -3.05 11.65
C LYS A 214 -8.07 -3.08 10.13
N ARG A 215 -8.53 -1.99 9.50
CA ARG A 215 -8.49 -1.81 8.04
C ARG A 215 -7.05 -1.75 7.52
N THR A 216 -6.19 -1.01 8.22
CA THR A 216 -4.77 -0.89 7.89
C THR A 216 -4.04 -2.23 8.07
N LEU A 217 -4.33 -2.98 9.15
CA LEU A 217 -3.82 -4.34 9.34
C LEU A 217 -4.25 -5.27 8.20
N LYS A 218 -5.54 -5.26 7.84
CA LYS A 218 -6.09 -6.03 6.72
C LYS A 218 -5.37 -5.69 5.41
N ALA A 219 -5.21 -4.40 5.10
CA ALA A 219 -4.45 -3.95 3.94
C ALA A 219 -3.00 -4.46 3.94
N THR A 220 -2.30 -4.34 5.08
CA THR A 220 -0.90 -4.79 5.22
C THR A 220 -0.79 -6.28 4.92
N ALA A 221 -1.70 -7.10 5.46
CA ALA A 221 -1.74 -8.54 5.18
C ALA A 221 -1.97 -8.84 3.69
N GLY A 222 -2.80 -8.06 3.01
CA GLY A 222 -3.00 -8.19 1.56
C GLY A 222 -1.75 -7.79 0.76
N GLU A 223 -1.07 -6.69 1.12
CA GLU A 223 0.16 -6.24 0.45
C GLU A 223 1.30 -7.25 0.60
N THR A 224 1.45 -7.81 1.80
CA THR A 224 2.47 -8.82 2.06
C THR A 224 2.16 -10.14 1.36
N LEU A 225 0.87 -10.52 1.23
CA LEU A 225 0.45 -11.65 0.39
C LEU A 225 0.80 -11.44 -1.08
N VAL A 226 0.47 -10.27 -1.65
CA VAL A 226 0.84 -9.94 -3.03
C VAL A 226 2.35 -10.05 -3.21
N SER A 227 3.12 -9.48 -2.28
CA SER A 227 4.59 -9.51 -2.32
C SER A 227 5.14 -10.93 -2.32
N ILE A 228 4.63 -11.80 -1.45
CA ILE A 228 5.02 -13.22 -1.38
C ILE A 228 4.65 -13.93 -2.68
N LEU A 229 3.39 -13.83 -3.12
CA LEU A 229 2.90 -14.55 -4.30
C LEU A 229 3.59 -14.14 -5.60
N SER A 230 4.00 -12.87 -5.74
CA SER A 230 4.70 -12.40 -6.93
C SER A 230 6.14 -12.91 -7.06
N ASN A 231 6.74 -13.36 -5.96
CA ASN A 231 8.15 -13.74 -5.89
C ASN A 231 8.40 -15.21 -5.51
N CYS A 232 7.39 -15.90 -5.01
CA CYS A 232 7.48 -17.31 -4.63
C CYS A 232 7.06 -18.26 -5.74
N ASP A 233 7.42 -19.53 -5.59
CA ASP A 233 7.16 -20.59 -6.58
C ASP A 233 5.68 -21.01 -6.62
N GLU A 234 5.30 -21.62 -7.75
CA GLU A 234 3.95 -22.17 -8.03
C GLU A 234 3.40 -23.08 -6.91
N ALA A 235 4.28 -23.75 -6.16
CA ALA A 235 3.91 -24.60 -5.03
C ALA A 235 3.06 -23.88 -3.98
N ILE A 236 3.34 -22.59 -3.70
CA ILE A 236 2.60 -21.81 -2.70
C ILE A 236 1.20 -21.44 -3.23
N SER A 237 1.08 -21.04 -4.49
CA SER A 237 -0.23 -20.79 -5.12
C SER A 237 -1.09 -22.06 -5.13
N MET A 238 -0.49 -23.19 -5.50
CA MET A 238 -1.16 -24.50 -5.49
C MET A 238 -1.58 -24.92 -4.07
N PHE A 239 -0.76 -24.66 -3.05
CA PHE A 239 -1.09 -24.90 -1.65
C PHE A 239 -2.34 -24.10 -1.24
N ILE A 240 -2.36 -22.79 -1.52
CA ILE A 240 -3.47 -21.91 -1.14
C ILE A 240 -4.77 -22.39 -1.76
N ILE A 241 -4.77 -22.71 -3.05
CA ILE A 241 -5.98 -23.12 -3.75
C ILE A 241 -6.53 -24.46 -3.22
N LYS A 242 -5.65 -25.43 -2.90
CA LYS A 242 -6.05 -26.75 -2.40
C LYS A 242 -6.54 -26.73 -0.96
N GLU A 243 -5.85 -25.99 -0.09
CA GLU A 243 -6.17 -25.98 1.34
C GLU A 243 -7.26 -24.94 1.69
N HIS A 244 -7.42 -23.90 0.87
CA HIS A 244 -8.45 -22.86 1.03
C HIS A 244 -9.38 -22.84 -0.18
N ASN A 245 -10.23 -23.87 -0.29
CA ASN A 245 -11.10 -24.08 -1.47
C ASN A 245 -12.05 -22.90 -1.79
N ASP A 246 -12.38 -22.05 -0.80
CA ASP A 246 -13.26 -20.89 -0.97
C ASP A 246 -12.48 -19.57 -1.23
N VAL A 247 -11.15 -19.62 -1.31
CA VAL A 247 -10.29 -18.42 -1.41
C VAL A 247 -10.61 -17.61 -2.67
N ILE A 248 -10.80 -18.27 -3.81
CA ILE A 248 -11.13 -17.63 -5.08
C ILE A 248 -12.49 -16.94 -4.99
N ASP A 249 -13.51 -17.61 -4.44
CA ASP A 249 -14.85 -17.05 -4.29
C ASP A 249 -14.83 -15.81 -3.37
N ARG A 250 -14.08 -15.87 -2.27
CA ARG A 250 -13.97 -14.78 -1.30
C ARG A 250 -13.20 -13.58 -1.85
N LEU A 251 -12.10 -13.82 -2.56
CA LEU A 251 -11.37 -12.75 -3.27
C LEU A 251 -12.25 -12.14 -4.37
N THR A 252 -12.98 -12.96 -5.11
CA THR A 252 -13.93 -12.54 -6.13
C THR A 252 -15.05 -11.69 -5.54
N ALA A 253 -15.55 -12.03 -4.35
CA ALA A 253 -16.52 -11.22 -3.61
C ALA A 253 -15.96 -9.84 -3.25
N MET A 254 -14.67 -9.74 -2.88
CA MET A 254 -14.02 -8.47 -2.54
C MET A 254 -13.80 -7.53 -3.74
N LEU A 255 -14.01 -7.98 -4.98
CA LEU A 255 -14.02 -7.12 -6.15
C LEU A 255 -15.29 -6.26 -6.27
N ASP A 256 -16.33 -6.54 -5.48
CA ASP A 256 -17.58 -5.79 -5.51
C ASP A 256 -17.37 -4.29 -5.23
N ALA A 257 -18.14 -3.44 -5.92
CA ALA A 257 -18.02 -1.98 -5.82
C ALA A 257 -18.28 -1.43 -4.40
N LYS A 258 -18.95 -2.19 -3.54
CA LYS A 258 -19.17 -1.83 -2.12
C LYS A 258 -17.90 -1.98 -1.28
N CYS A 259 -16.93 -2.76 -1.72
CA CYS A 259 -15.69 -2.96 -0.98
C CYS A 259 -14.76 -1.75 -1.15
N ASN A 260 -13.98 -1.48 -0.10
CA ASN A 260 -12.93 -0.48 -0.14
C ASN A 260 -11.99 -0.70 -1.35
N ILE A 261 -11.64 0.39 -2.04
CA ILE A 261 -10.86 0.37 -3.28
C ILE A 261 -9.51 -0.33 -3.13
N ARG A 262 -8.83 -0.11 -2.00
CA ARG A 262 -7.54 -0.75 -1.69
C ARG A 262 -7.70 -2.27 -1.57
N TYR A 263 -8.78 -2.75 -0.96
CA TYR A 263 -9.03 -4.19 -0.90
C TYR A 263 -9.37 -4.78 -2.27
N ARG A 264 -10.08 -4.03 -3.12
CA ARG A 264 -10.36 -4.45 -4.50
C ARG A 264 -9.07 -4.59 -5.30
N ILE A 265 -8.16 -3.61 -5.20
CA ILE A 265 -6.82 -3.65 -5.82
C ILE A 265 -6.04 -4.88 -5.34
N LEU A 266 -5.94 -5.07 -4.01
CA LEU A 266 -5.22 -6.20 -3.43
C LEU A 266 -5.84 -7.55 -3.83
N SER A 267 -7.17 -7.64 -3.87
CA SER A 267 -7.87 -8.85 -4.30
C SER A 267 -7.57 -9.19 -5.75
N ALA A 268 -7.62 -8.20 -6.65
CA ALA A 268 -7.31 -8.38 -8.05
C ALA A 268 -5.87 -8.87 -8.24
N ASN A 269 -4.91 -8.28 -7.51
CA ASN A 269 -3.51 -8.68 -7.55
C ASN A 269 -3.30 -10.10 -7.00
N ILE A 270 -3.95 -10.47 -5.91
CA ILE A 270 -3.85 -11.84 -5.36
C ILE A 270 -4.45 -12.85 -6.33
N LEU A 271 -5.65 -12.57 -6.88
CA LEU A 271 -6.26 -13.41 -7.91
C LEU A 271 -5.36 -13.56 -9.13
N GLU A 272 -4.74 -12.47 -9.60
CA GLU A 272 -3.83 -12.48 -10.74
C GLU A 272 -2.67 -13.46 -10.50
N ASN A 273 -2.04 -13.39 -9.33
CA ASN A 273 -0.93 -14.28 -8.99
C ASN A 273 -1.38 -15.74 -8.83
N LEU A 274 -2.53 -16.01 -8.20
CA LEU A 274 -3.06 -17.37 -8.06
C LEU A 274 -3.43 -17.97 -9.43
N CYS A 275 -4.13 -17.20 -10.28
CA CYS A 275 -4.55 -17.65 -11.61
C CYS A 275 -3.38 -17.77 -12.61
N THR A 276 -2.26 -17.09 -12.40
CA THR A 276 -1.06 -17.25 -13.23
C THR A 276 -0.52 -18.69 -13.18
N HIS A 277 -0.71 -19.37 -12.05
CA HIS A 277 -0.13 -20.68 -11.78
C HIS A 277 -1.15 -21.81 -11.77
N CYS A 278 -2.45 -21.52 -11.81
CA CYS A 278 -3.49 -22.53 -11.60
C CYS A 278 -4.66 -22.32 -12.57
N ASN A 279 -4.90 -23.30 -13.45
CA ASN A 279 -5.97 -23.25 -14.46
C ASN A 279 -7.29 -23.91 -13.98
N GLU A 280 -7.25 -24.84 -13.04
CA GLU A 280 -8.40 -25.65 -12.61
C GLU A 280 -9.55 -24.83 -11.99
N HIS A 281 -9.25 -23.64 -11.47
CA HIS A 281 -10.20 -22.75 -10.81
C HIS A 281 -10.45 -21.44 -11.56
N VAL A 282 -9.81 -21.26 -12.72
CA VAL A 282 -10.11 -20.15 -13.62
C VAL A 282 -11.39 -20.51 -14.37
N ASN A 283 -12.46 -19.77 -14.13
CA ASN A 283 -13.74 -19.99 -14.81
C ASN A 283 -14.27 -18.71 -15.45
N GLU A 284 -15.18 -18.91 -16.41
CA GLU A 284 -15.80 -17.84 -17.17
C GLU A 284 -16.55 -16.84 -16.26
N THR A 285 -17.13 -17.31 -15.15
CA THR A 285 -17.83 -16.45 -14.19
C THR A 285 -16.94 -15.37 -13.58
N LEU A 286 -15.69 -15.72 -13.24
CA LEU A 286 -14.71 -14.76 -12.72
C LEU A 286 -14.33 -13.73 -13.79
N LEU A 287 -14.06 -14.17 -15.02
CA LEU A 287 -13.78 -13.28 -16.14
C LEU A 287 -14.94 -12.31 -16.37
N GLN A 288 -16.17 -12.82 -16.44
CA GLN A 288 -17.37 -12.00 -16.59
C GLN A 288 -17.53 -10.98 -15.48
N LYS A 289 -17.23 -11.34 -14.23
CA LYS A 289 -17.32 -10.40 -13.11
C LYS A 289 -16.34 -9.24 -13.26
N VAL A 290 -15.08 -9.53 -13.61
CA VAL A 290 -14.05 -8.50 -13.81
C VAL A 290 -14.39 -7.62 -15.01
N LEU A 291 -14.82 -8.21 -16.13
CA LEU A 291 -15.23 -7.49 -17.33
C LEU A 291 -16.42 -6.57 -17.04
N ASN A 292 -17.45 -7.06 -16.36
CA ASN A 292 -18.61 -6.24 -16.00
C ASN A 292 -18.23 -5.03 -15.16
N ASP A 293 -17.23 -5.15 -14.28
CA ASP A 293 -16.77 -4.03 -13.47
C ASP A 293 -15.99 -2.99 -14.28
N ILE A 294 -15.12 -3.41 -15.20
CA ILE A 294 -14.42 -2.52 -16.16
C ILE A 294 -15.41 -1.82 -17.10
N LEU A 295 -16.47 -2.52 -17.49
CA LEU A 295 -17.47 -2.03 -18.44
C LEU A 295 -18.41 -0.98 -17.82
N LYS A 296 -18.60 -0.99 -16.49
CA LYS A 296 -19.48 -0.02 -15.80
C LYS A 296 -19.13 1.43 -16.17
N PRO A 297 -20.13 2.29 -16.38
CA PRO A 297 -19.89 3.72 -16.45
C PRO A 297 -19.46 4.24 -15.06
N PRO A 298 -18.61 5.27 -14.98
CA PRO A 298 -18.29 5.89 -13.69
C PRO A 298 -19.57 6.44 -13.07
N THR A 299 -19.97 5.89 -11.92
CA THR A 299 -21.15 6.37 -11.18
C THR A 299 -20.81 7.73 -10.60
N THR A 300 -21.36 8.80 -11.16
CA THR A 300 -21.32 10.13 -10.56
C THR A 300 -22.28 10.16 -9.37
N GLU A 301 -21.86 9.66 -8.21
CA GLU A 301 -22.57 9.96 -6.97
C GLU A 301 -22.09 11.32 -6.46
N ALA A 302 -22.74 12.37 -6.99
CA ALA A 302 -22.72 13.68 -6.35
C ALA A 302 -23.30 13.53 -4.93
N SER A 303 -22.55 14.04 -3.95
CA SER A 303 -22.84 14.03 -2.53
C SER A 303 -24.33 14.21 -2.19
N GLN A 304 -24.96 13.14 -1.71
CA GLN A 304 -26.15 13.26 -0.87
C GLN A 304 -25.77 12.86 0.55
N SER A 305 -25.24 13.85 1.28
CA SER A 305 -25.16 13.80 2.74
C SER A 305 -26.58 13.71 3.30
N THR A 306 -27.04 12.51 3.62
CA THR A 306 -28.22 12.31 4.45
C THR A 306 -27.85 12.56 5.91
N THR A 307 -28.02 13.79 6.38
CA THR A 307 -28.23 14.05 7.80
C THR A 307 -29.68 13.73 8.13
N SER A 308 -29.93 12.56 8.72
CA SER A 308 -31.22 12.24 9.33
C SER A 308 -30.99 11.86 10.79
N ALA A 309 -31.26 12.82 11.69
CA ALA A 309 -31.57 12.51 13.08
C ALA A 309 -33.08 12.21 13.20
N PRO A 310 -33.51 11.30 14.09
CA PRO A 310 -34.90 10.88 14.20
C PRO A 310 -35.68 11.76 15.18
N GLY A 311 -36.91 12.09 14.84
CA GLY A 311 -37.83 12.76 15.76
C GLY A 311 -39.15 13.07 15.08
N GLY A 312 -40.11 12.16 15.21
CA GLY A 312 -41.43 12.32 14.64
C GLY A 312 -42.21 13.47 15.29
N ASN A 313 -43.05 14.12 14.48
CA ASN A 313 -44.40 14.37 14.92
C ASN A 313 -45.34 14.45 13.72
N VAL A 314 -46.46 13.77 13.89
CA VAL A 314 -47.64 13.76 13.03
C VAL A 314 -48.35 15.09 13.20
N GLU A 315 -48.71 15.78 12.11
CA GLU A 315 -50.10 16.19 11.85
C GLU A 315 -50.27 17.10 10.63
N SER A 316 -51.34 16.78 9.89
CA SER A 316 -52.25 17.71 9.21
C SER A 316 -51.92 18.22 7.80
N GLN A 317 -52.68 17.64 6.86
CA GLN A 317 -53.60 18.30 5.92
C GLN A 317 -53.15 19.66 5.31
N LYS A 318 -53.17 19.77 3.98
CA LYS A 318 -54.35 20.17 3.17
C LYS A 318 -53.90 20.75 1.82
N ASN A 319 -54.45 20.15 0.76
CA ASN A 319 -54.96 20.71 -0.51
C ASN A 319 -54.24 21.86 -1.24
N ASN A 320 -54.15 21.66 -2.56
CA ASN A 320 -54.53 22.56 -3.67
C ASN A 320 -53.87 23.95 -3.72
N SER A 321 -53.56 24.57 -4.85
CA SER A 321 -53.74 24.32 -6.27
C SER A 321 -53.20 25.58 -6.95
N GLN A 322 -52.73 25.43 -8.20
CA GLN A 322 -52.86 26.40 -9.30
C GLN A 322 -52.32 27.83 -9.17
N GLY A 323 -51.59 28.17 -10.23
CA GLY A 323 -51.66 29.45 -10.92
C GLY A 323 -50.64 30.48 -10.44
N ASN A 324 -50.05 31.31 -11.27
CA ASN A 324 -50.05 31.47 -12.72
C ASN A 324 -49.08 32.65 -12.98
N ASP A 325 -48.72 32.85 -14.25
CA ASP A 325 -48.29 34.12 -14.86
C ASP A 325 -46.83 34.58 -14.60
N VAL A 326 -45.92 34.59 -15.59
CA VAL A 326 -45.87 35.24 -16.92
C VAL A 326 -45.34 36.69 -16.86
N GLU A 327 -44.35 36.92 -17.75
CA GLU A 327 -43.83 38.20 -18.26
C GLU A 327 -42.94 39.05 -17.32
N ASN A 328 -41.89 39.73 -17.79
CA ASN A 328 -41.57 40.17 -19.14
C ASN A 328 -40.06 40.52 -19.29
N GLN A 329 -39.55 40.35 -20.53
CA GLN A 329 -38.71 41.26 -21.34
C GLN A 329 -37.63 42.16 -20.69
N MET A 330 -36.54 42.57 -21.34
CA MET A 330 -35.75 42.21 -22.54
C MET A 330 -34.74 43.36 -22.65
N GLN A 331 -33.49 43.05 -23.01
CA GLN A 331 -32.58 43.87 -23.85
C GLN A 331 -32.16 45.26 -23.31
N SER A 332 -31.03 45.88 -23.67
CA SER A 332 -30.05 45.74 -24.75
C SER A 332 -28.70 46.26 -24.21
N SER A 333 -27.58 45.61 -24.51
CA SER A 333 -26.60 46.01 -25.53
C SER A 333 -25.93 47.38 -25.32
N LYS A 334 -24.60 47.42 -25.17
CA LYS A 334 -23.66 47.62 -26.28
C LYS A 334 -22.21 47.77 -25.81
N GLU A 335 -21.35 47.29 -26.70
CA GLU A 335 -19.90 47.39 -26.79
C GLU A 335 -19.36 48.82 -26.68
N ASN A 336 -18.14 49.00 -26.17
CA ASN A 336 -17.00 49.26 -27.07
C ASN A 336 -15.65 49.21 -26.36
N ALA A 337 -14.67 48.78 -27.16
CA ALA A 337 -13.24 48.68 -26.88
C ALA A 337 -12.56 50.05 -26.74
N GLN A 338 -11.41 50.10 -26.05
CA GLN A 338 -10.11 50.35 -26.71
C GLN A 338 -8.92 50.37 -25.75
N GLU A 339 -7.79 49.96 -26.32
CA GLU A 339 -6.39 49.88 -25.89
C GLU A 339 -5.86 51.08 -25.09
N THR A 340 -4.80 50.87 -24.30
CA THR A 340 -3.46 51.40 -24.63
C THR A 340 -2.36 50.96 -23.65
N HIS A 341 -1.15 50.87 -24.22
CA HIS A 341 0.14 50.47 -23.67
C HIS A 341 0.76 51.43 -22.61
N ALA A 342 1.67 50.88 -21.78
CA ALA A 342 3.12 51.21 -21.73
C ALA A 342 3.76 51.51 -20.34
N LYS A 343 4.94 50.88 -20.14
CA LYS A 343 6.16 51.31 -19.40
C LYS A 343 6.09 51.38 -17.85
N ALA A 344 6.79 50.50 -17.13
CA ALA A 344 8.24 50.49 -16.82
C ALA A 344 8.72 51.65 -15.95
N SER A 345 9.27 51.37 -14.75
CA SER A 345 10.60 51.82 -14.26
C SER A 345 10.86 51.47 -12.78
N GLN A 346 12.16 51.37 -12.48
CA GLN A 346 12.86 50.89 -11.30
C GLN A 346 12.75 51.77 -10.03
N GLY A 347 13.02 51.16 -8.86
CA GLY A 347 14.19 51.57 -8.04
C GLY A 347 14.01 51.96 -6.55
N LYS A 348 14.82 51.28 -5.71
CA LYS A 348 15.35 51.62 -4.35
C LYS A 348 14.39 51.46 -3.16
N LYS A 349 14.68 50.77 -2.04
CA LYS A 349 15.83 50.47 -1.12
C LYS A 349 15.65 51.21 0.22
N GLU A 350 15.74 50.42 1.31
CA GLU A 350 16.06 50.79 2.72
C GLU A 350 14.97 51.57 3.50
N ASP A 351 14.64 51.38 4.78
CA ASP A 351 15.28 50.74 5.94
C ASP A 351 14.25 50.56 7.10
N GLN A 352 14.47 49.51 7.91
CA GLN A 352 14.30 49.36 9.38
C GLN A 352 13.06 49.77 10.22
N LYS A 353 12.71 48.78 11.09
CA LYS A 353 12.28 48.82 12.52
C LYS A 353 10.82 49.07 12.93
N ALA A 354 10.21 47.94 13.34
CA ALA A 354 9.47 47.68 14.58
C ALA A 354 8.54 48.76 15.17
N ASN A 355 7.23 48.46 15.22
CA ASN A 355 6.53 48.26 16.50
C ASN A 355 5.17 47.56 16.31
N ALA A 356 4.77 46.80 17.33
CA ALA A 356 3.52 46.04 17.40
C ALA A 356 2.30 46.93 17.70
N SER A 357 1.15 46.65 17.07
CA SER A 357 -0.17 46.57 17.74
C SER A 357 -1.27 46.20 16.73
N SER A 358 -1.83 45.00 16.93
CA SER A 358 -3.22 44.59 16.78
C SER A 358 -4.16 45.32 15.78
N LYS A 359 -4.58 44.59 14.74
CA LYS A 359 -6.01 44.52 14.37
C LYS A 359 -6.30 43.21 13.62
N LYS A 360 -7.10 42.36 14.25
CA LYS A 360 -7.85 41.26 13.62
C LYS A 360 -8.79 41.87 12.57
N GLN A 361 -8.71 41.42 11.32
CA GLN A 361 -9.88 40.97 10.56
C GLN A 361 -9.46 40.41 9.19
N ASP A 362 -10.13 39.31 8.85
CA ASP A 362 -10.43 38.83 7.50
C ASP A 362 -9.31 38.16 6.69
N GLN A 363 -9.09 36.87 6.98
CA GLN A 363 -8.77 35.89 5.95
C GLN A 363 -9.28 34.51 6.36
N GLN A 364 -10.60 34.33 6.23
CA GLN A 364 -11.25 33.02 6.33
C GLN A 364 -12.11 32.88 5.08
N THR A 365 -11.49 32.34 4.02
CA THR A 365 -12.10 31.85 2.77
C THR A 365 -10.93 31.46 1.87
N ASN A 366 -10.54 30.18 1.88
CA ASN A 366 -9.79 29.47 0.81
C ASN A 366 -9.26 28.07 1.20
N ASP A 367 -9.62 27.50 2.37
CA ASP A 367 -9.16 26.14 2.73
C ASP A 367 -10.05 25.01 2.17
N SER A 368 -11.38 25.17 2.06
CA SER A 368 -12.23 24.02 1.68
C SER A 368 -12.09 23.61 0.21
N SER A 369 -11.75 24.52 -0.70
CA SER A 369 -11.59 24.18 -2.12
C SER A 369 -10.31 23.37 -2.39
N LYS A 370 -9.28 23.50 -1.55
CA LYS A 370 -8.01 22.76 -1.72
C LYS A 370 -8.11 21.32 -1.22
N GLU A 371 -8.90 21.08 -0.17
CA GLU A 371 -9.15 19.74 0.35
C GLU A 371 -10.05 18.92 -0.59
N GLU A 372 -11.08 19.55 -1.18
CA GLU A 372 -11.93 18.92 -2.21
C GLU A 372 -11.14 18.56 -3.48
N ASP A 373 -10.27 19.46 -3.96
CA ASP A 373 -9.42 19.20 -5.12
C ASP A 373 -8.35 18.12 -4.84
N GLN A 374 -7.85 18.01 -3.61
CA GLN A 374 -6.89 16.96 -3.23
C GLN A 374 -7.56 15.58 -3.11
N GLN A 375 -8.73 15.51 -2.47
CA GLN A 375 -9.49 14.26 -2.33
C GLN A 375 -9.96 13.73 -3.69
N ALA A 376 -10.45 14.61 -4.58
CA ALA A 376 -10.87 14.21 -5.92
C ALA A 376 -9.71 13.65 -6.78
N ASN A 377 -8.49 14.17 -6.59
CA ASN A 377 -7.30 13.67 -7.28
C ASN A 377 -6.80 12.33 -6.72
N GLU A 378 -6.89 12.11 -5.41
CA GLU A 378 -6.56 10.82 -4.78
C GLU A 378 -7.56 9.73 -5.20
N ASP A 379 -8.85 10.05 -5.22
CA ASP A 379 -9.90 9.12 -5.68
C ASP A 379 -9.71 8.76 -7.17
N GLU A 380 -9.28 9.70 -8.02
CA GLU A 380 -8.95 9.41 -9.43
C GLU A 380 -7.71 8.51 -9.56
N ALA A 381 -6.67 8.72 -8.74
CA ALA A 381 -5.46 7.92 -8.74
C ALA A 381 -5.74 6.47 -8.33
N ASP A 382 -6.46 6.27 -7.23
CA ASP A 382 -6.83 4.94 -6.74
C ASP A 382 -7.71 4.19 -7.75
N MET A 383 -8.62 4.89 -8.44
CA MET A 383 -9.45 4.30 -9.51
C MET A 383 -8.62 3.86 -10.70
N LYS A 384 -7.55 4.57 -11.06
CA LYS A 384 -6.61 4.14 -12.11
C LYS A 384 -5.80 2.92 -11.68
N GLU A 385 -5.34 2.86 -10.42
CA GLU A 385 -4.65 1.68 -9.90
C GLU A 385 -5.56 0.44 -9.87
N LEU A 386 -6.83 0.62 -9.50
CA LEU A 386 -7.83 -0.43 -9.57
C LEU A 386 -8.04 -0.91 -11.02
N LEU A 387 -8.20 0.01 -11.97
CA LEU A 387 -8.35 -0.34 -13.38
C LEU A 387 -7.13 -1.10 -13.90
N GLU A 388 -5.92 -0.66 -13.54
CA GLU A 388 -4.68 -1.38 -13.87
C GLU A 388 -4.69 -2.81 -13.34
N ALA A 389 -5.02 -3.00 -12.06
CA ALA A 389 -5.08 -4.33 -11.44
C ALA A 389 -6.12 -5.24 -12.11
N GLN A 390 -7.31 -4.70 -12.43
CA GLN A 390 -8.38 -5.44 -13.11
C GLN A 390 -8.00 -5.81 -14.55
N LEU A 391 -7.34 -4.93 -15.30
CA LEU A 391 -6.84 -5.24 -16.64
C LEU A 391 -5.74 -6.31 -16.60
N SER A 392 -4.84 -6.26 -15.60
CA SER A 392 -3.79 -7.26 -15.40
C SER A 392 -4.39 -8.65 -15.12
N LEU A 393 -5.38 -8.72 -14.21
CA LEU A 393 -6.14 -9.94 -13.94
C LEU A 393 -6.88 -10.43 -15.19
N THR A 394 -7.53 -9.54 -15.95
CA THR A 394 -8.26 -9.90 -17.18
C THR A 394 -7.34 -10.55 -18.21
N LEU A 395 -6.12 -10.02 -18.37
CA LEU A 395 -5.13 -10.59 -19.29
C LEU A 395 -4.78 -12.02 -18.88
N VAL A 396 -4.47 -12.26 -17.61
CA VAL A 396 -4.15 -13.60 -17.07
C VAL A 396 -5.31 -14.57 -17.26
N LEU A 397 -6.53 -14.17 -16.89
CA LEU A 397 -7.72 -15.04 -17.00
C LEU A 397 -7.98 -15.45 -18.46
N ARG A 398 -7.90 -14.51 -19.41
CA ARG A 398 -8.07 -14.81 -20.84
C ARG A 398 -6.98 -15.73 -21.36
N GLU A 399 -5.72 -15.54 -20.96
CA GLU A 399 -4.62 -16.44 -21.36
C GLU A 399 -4.80 -17.87 -20.81
N GLN A 400 -5.31 -18.02 -19.59
CA GLN A 400 -5.52 -19.33 -18.98
C GLN A 400 -6.74 -20.06 -19.54
N LEU A 401 -7.86 -19.37 -19.74
CA LEU A 401 -9.04 -19.93 -20.42
C LEU A 401 -8.67 -20.42 -21.82
N PHE A 402 -7.83 -19.67 -22.53
CA PHE A 402 -7.31 -20.08 -23.83
C PHE A 402 -6.48 -21.37 -23.77
N ARG A 403 -5.59 -21.53 -22.77
CA ARG A 403 -4.83 -22.77 -22.58
C ARG A 403 -5.76 -23.96 -22.31
N ALA A 404 -6.80 -23.77 -21.49
CA ALA A 404 -7.77 -24.82 -21.17
C ALA A 404 -8.61 -25.24 -22.40
N GLU A 405 -9.08 -24.29 -23.20
CA GLU A 405 -9.86 -24.54 -24.42
C GLU A 405 -9.06 -25.26 -25.51
N SER A 406 -7.78 -24.94 -25.67
CA SER A 406 -6.90 -25.65 -26.63
C SER A 406 -6.74 -27.15 -26.33
N SER A 407 -7.12 -27.58 -25.12
CA SER A 407 -7.06 -28.97 -24.66
C SER A 407 -8.39 -29.73 -24.85
N THR A 408 -9.45 -29.06 -25.31
CA THR A 408 -10.79 -29.67 -25.49
C THR A 408 -11.39 -29.29 -26.84
N PRO A 409 -11.65 -30.23 -27.76
CA PRO A 409 -12.20 -29.88 -29.08
C PRO A 409 -13.71 -29.68 -28.96
N LEU A 410 -14.16 -28.45 -28.66
CA LEU A 410 -15.57 -28.08 -28.81
C LEU A 410 -15.74 -26.61 -29.23
N ILE A 411 -16.48 -26.47 -30.33
CA ILE A 411 -17.36 -25.38 -30.80
C ILE A 411 -17.04 -23.99 -30.24
N GLN A 412 -16.67 -23.08 -31.16
CA GLN A 412 -16.74 -21.62 -30.98
C GLN A 412 -18.15 -21.22 -30.49
N GLU A 413 -18.40 -21.25 -29.18
CA GLU A 413 -19.36 -20.33 -28.60
C GLU A 413 -18.70 -18.96 -28.66
N ASN A 414 -19.41 -18.01 -29.27
CA ASN A 414 -18.93 -16.65 -29.43
C ASN A 414 -18.64 -16.07 -28.04
N ASP A 415 -17.39 -15.66 -27.83
CA ASP A 415 -16.93 -14.87 -26.69
C ASP A 415 -17.92 -13.69 -26.46
N PRO A 416 -18.13 -13.26 -25.21
CA PRO A 416 -19.04 -12.17 -24.87
C PRO A 416 -18.59 -10.89 -25.57
N ASP A 417 -19.45 -10.36 -26.46
CA ASP A 417 -19.30 -9.09 -27.21
C ASP A 417 -17.87 -8.51 -27.25
N ASP A 418 -16.93 -9.27 -27.82
CA ASP A 418 -15.52 -8.86 -27.94
C ASP A 418 -15.41 -7.52 -28.67
N ALA A 419 -16.34 -7.25 -29.59
CA ALA A 419 -16.48 -5.98 -30.30
C ALA A 419 -16.78 -4.80 -29.35
N GLY A 420 -17.82 -4.92 -28.52
CA GLY A 420 -18.15 -3.95 -27.48
C GLY A 420 -17.02 -3.76 -26.46
N PHE A 421 -16.34 -4.84 -26.09
CA PHE A 421 -15.21 -4.77 -25.17
C PHE A 421 -14.00 -4.06 -25.78
N VAL A 422 -13.62 -4.35 -27.03
CA VAL A 422 -12.53 -3.65 -27.74
C VAL A 422 -12.86 -2.15 -27.87
N LYS A 423 -14.12 -1.80 -28.12
CA LYS A 423 -14.56 -0.39 -28.15
C LYS A 423 -14.40 0.28 -26.79
N LYS A 424 -14.72 -0.38 -25.68
CA LYS A 424 -14.46 0.15 -24.33
C LYS A 424 -12.96 0.30 -24.06
N LEU A 425 -12.15 -0.71 -24.39
CA LEU A 425 -10.69 -0.65 -24.24
C LEU A 425 -10.09 0.52 -25.04
N ARG A 426 -10.63 0.80 -26.23
CA ARG A 426 -10.27 1.98 -27.01
C ARG A 426 -10.53 3.28 -26.23
N THR A 427 -11.73 3.43 -25.66
CA THR A 427 -12.06 4.60 -24.82
C THR A 427 -11.11 4.73 -23.63
N ILE A 428 -10.80 3.61 -22.95
CA ILE A 428 -9.82 3.60 -21.85
C ILE A 428 -8.44 4.08 -22.32
N VAL A 429 -7.97 3.65 -23.49
CA VAL A 429 -6.70 4.12 -24.07
C VAL A 429 -6.73 5.62 -24.37
N ASP A 430 -7.83 6.12 -24.94
CA ASP A 430 -7.98 7.54 -25.25
C ASP A 430 -7.99 8.41 -23.98
N ASP A 431 -8.69 7.97 -22.92
CA ASP A 431 -8.77 8.65 -21.62
C ASP A 431 -7.46 8.64 -20.85
N ASN A 432 -6.58 7.66 -21.12
CA ASN A 432 -5.29 7.49 -20.45
C ASN A 432 -4.12 8.07 -21.26
N CYS A 433 -4.34 8.92 -22.26
CA CYS A 433 -3.24 9.53 -23.02
C CYS A 433 -2.34 10.51 -22.22
N GLN A 434 -2.64 10.78 -20.95
CA GLN A 434 -1.80 11.59 -20.07
C GLN A 434 -0.52 10.85 -19.70
N ALA A 435 0.62 11.55 -19.73
CA ALA A 435 1.94 10.97 -19.50
C ALA A 435 2.19 10.66 -18.01
N THR A 436 1.52 9.64 -17.48
CA THR A 436 1.77 9.07 -16.15
C THR A 436 2.21 7.60 -16.23
N PRO A 437 3.01 7.09 -15.29
CA PRO A 437 3.43 5.68 -15.28
C PRO A 437 2.25 4.69 -15.26
N VAL A 438 1.21 4.98 -14.46
CA VAL A 438 -0.01 4.14 -14.36
C VAL A 438 -0.75 4.11 -15.70
N SER A 439 -0.96 5.27 -16.32
CA SER A 439 -1.64 5.37 -17.62
C SER A 439 -0.88 4.62 -18.71
N LEU A 440 0.45 4.67 -18.74
CA LEU A 440 1.26 3.88 -19.66
C LEU A 440 1.04 2.37 -19.45
N ARG A 441 1.02 1.89 -18.21
CA ARG A 441 0.75 0.46 -17.91
C ARG A 441 -0.65 0.04 -18.34
N ILE A 442 -1.67 0.86 -18.06
CA ILE A 442 -3.05 0.63 -18.52
C ILE A 442 -3.10 0.46 -20.05
N ILE A 443 -2.48 1.36 -20.81
CA ILE A 443 -2.50 1.29 -22.27
C ILE A 443 -1.79 0.03 -22.79
N LYS A 444 -0.69 -0.37 -22.15
CA LYS A 444 0.04 -1.59 -22.49
C LYS A 444 -0.77 -2.85 -22.20
N LEU A 445 -1.50 -2.89 -21.08
CA LEU A 445 -2.42 -3.97 -20.75
C LEU A 445 -3.58 -4.04 -21.75
N CYS A 446 -4.24 -2.92 -22.05
CA CYS A 446 -5.29 -2.87 -23.08
C CYS A 446 -4.77 -3.38 -24.43
N SER A 447 -3.57 -2.96 -24.83
CA SER A 447 -2.95 -3.37 -26.09
C SER A 447 -2.68 -4.87 -26.16
N GLN A 448 -2.24 -5.49 -25.06
CA GLN A 448 -2.03 -6.94 -24.97
C GLN A 448 -3.35 -7.72 -25.03
N ILE A 449 -4.38 -7.26 -24.29
CA ILE A 449 -5.72 -7.87 -24.32
C ILE A 449 -6.32 -7.78 -25.73
N VAL A 450 -6.24 -6.64 -26.40
CA VAL A 450 -6.76 -6.53 -27.77
C VAL A 450 -5.94 -7.38 -28.75
N ALA A 451 -4.62 -7.46 -28.59
CA ALA A 451 -3.81 -8.34 -29.43
C ALA A 451 -4.21 -9.82 -29.27
N SER A 452 -4.55 -10.28 -28.07
CA SER A 452 -5.04 -11.65 -27.85
C SER A 452 -6.41 -11.88 -28.51
N ILE A 453 -7.33 -10.92 -28.43
CA ILE A 453 -8.64 -10.96 -29.13
C ILE A 453 -8.46 -11.01 -30.65
N MET A 454 -7.61 -10.13 -31.21
CA MET A 454 -7.39 -10.05 -32.66
C MET A 454 -6.83 -11.35 -33.24
N ARG A 455 -5.93 -12.03 -32.50
CA ARG A 455 -5.38 -13.34 -32.92
C ARG A 455 -6.45 -14.41 -33.09
N ARG A 456 -7.60 -14.27 -32.41
CA ARG A 456 -8.72 -15.22 -32.45
C ARG A 456 -9.83 -14.82 -33.43
N SER A 457 -9.63 -13.76 -34.22
CA SER A 457 -10.63 -13.19 -35.15
C SER A 457 -11.92 -12.63 -34.51
N GLY A 458 -11.96 -12.45 -33.18
CA GLY A 458 -13.15 -12.06 -32.42
C GLY A 458 -13.65 -10.61 -32.56
N CYS A 459 -12.98 -9.78 -33.37
CA CYS A 459 -13.29 -8.34 -33.47
C CYS A 459 -13.42 -7.87 -34.93
N ALA A 460 -14.34 -6.93 -35.20
CA ALA A 460 -14.59 -6.38 -36.53
C ALA A 460 -13.42 -5.53 -37.05
N SER A 461 -13.21 -5.50 -38.37
CA SER A 461 -12.08 -4.80 -39.00
C SER A 461 -11.99 -3.30 -38.63
N ASP A 462 -13.14 -2.62 -38.60
CA ASP A 462 -13.21 -1.19 -38.29
C ASP A 462 -12.82 -0.89 -36.83
N GLU A 463 -13.18 -1.76 -35.90
CA GLU A 463 -12.81 -1.65 -34.49
C GLU A 463 -11.32 -1.89 -34.27
N ARG A 464 -10.75 -2.88 -34.96
CA ARG A 464 -9.30 -3.13 -34.94
C ARG A 464 -8.53 -1.90 -35.38
N LYS A 465 -8.93 -1.30 -36.50
CA LYS A 465 -8.28 -0.11 -37.05
C LYS A 465 -8.43 1.10 -36.11
N GLY A 466 -9.62 1.30 -35.55
CA GLY A 466 -9.87 2.38 -34.59
C GLY A 466 -9.02 2.25 -33.32
N PHE A 467 -8.87 1.04 -32.78
CA PHE A 467 -8.01 0.79 -31.62
C PHE A 467 -6.53 1.04 -31.94
N VAL A 468 -6.05 0.56 -33.09
CA VAL A 468 -4.66 0.79 -33.56
C VAL A 468 -4.35 2.28 -33.68
N GLU A 469 -5.30 3.10 -34.15
CA GLU A 469 -5.14 4.55 -34.24
C GLU A 469 -4.98 5.20 -32.86
N SER A 470 -5.84 4.85 -31.90
CA SER A 470 -5.74 5.32 -30.50
C SER A 470 -4.41 4.92 -29.85
N VAL A 471 -3.96 3.67 -30.03
CA VAL A 471 -2.64 3.21 -29.54
C VAL A 471 -1.50 3.96 -30.22
N SER A 472 -1.57 4.21 -31.53
CA SER A 472 -0.54 4.97 -32.26
C SER A 472 -0.43 6.41 -31.76
N LYS A 473 -1.55 7.03 -31.35
CA LYS A 473 -1.58 8.35 -30.73
C LYS A 473 -0.95 8.32 -29.34
N ALA A 474 -1.35 7.35 -28.50
CA ALA A 474 -0.82 7.18 -27.15
C ALA A 474 0.69 6.88 -27.15
N SER A 475 1.15 5.98 -28.02
CA SER A 475 2.56 5.62 -28.21
C SER A 475 3.42 6.85 -28.46
N LYS A 476 2.98 7.76 -29.34
CA LYS A 476 3.67 9.04 -29.58
C LYS A 476 3.67 9.96 -28.37
N ALA A 477 2.54 10.06 -27.66
CA ALA A 477 2.42 10.90 -26.47
C ALA A 477 3.30 10.41 -25.31
N MET A 478 3.46 9.10 -25.15
CA MET A 478 4.14 8.47 -24.01
C MET A 478 5.59 8.08 -24.28
N ALA A 479 6.11 8.22 -25.51
CA ALA A 479 7.45 7.79 -25.88
C ALA A 479 8.56 8.33 -24.96
N ASN A 480 8.48 9.62 -24.60
CA ASN A 480 9.46 10.24 -23.71
C ASN A 480 9.37 9.66 -22.29
N LEU A 481 8.16 9.43 -21.78
CA LEU A 481 7.95 8.84 -20.46
C LEU A 481 8.49 7.41 -20.40
N GLU A 482 8.13 6.57 -21.37
CA GLU A 482 8.60 5.17 -21.43
C GLU A 482 10.13 5.12 -21.53
N SER A 483 10.75 6.02 -22.31
CA SER A 483 12.20 6.14 -22.37
C SER A 483 12.80 6.54 -21.01
N CYS A 484 12.24 7.52 -20.32
CA CYS A 484 12.72 7.93 -18.99
C CYS A 484 12.63 6.78 -17.97
N MET A 485 11.54 6.00 -17.99
CA MET A 485 11.33 4.88 -17.08
C MET A 485 12.35 3.75 -17.31
N LEU A 486 12.69 3.47 -18.57
CA LEU A 486 13.73 2.49 -18.91
C LEU A 486 15.11 2.88 -18.35
N PHE A 487 15.46 4.17 -18.39
CA PHE A 487 16.74 4.66 -17.86
C PHE A 487 16.77 4.77 -16.33
N ALA A 488 15.64 5.06 -15.70
CA ALA A 488 15.53 5.21 -14.25
C ALA A 488 15.61 3.88 -13.49
N GLY A 489 15.57 2.73 -14.18
CA GLY A 489 15.57 1.42 -13.53
C GLY A 489 14.28 1.13 -12.75
N ALA A 490 13.23 1.94 -12.90
CA ALA A 490 11.90 1.71 -12.33
C ALA A 490 11.20 0.46 -12.89
N ASP A 491 11.90 -0.28 -13.76
CA ASP A 491 11.46 -1.52 -14.41
C ASP A 491 11.52 -2.74 -13.48
N SER A 492 12.17 -2.64 -12.30
CA SER A 492 12.35 -3.78 -11.39
C SER A 492 11.11 -4.15 -10.58
N ASP A 493 10.19 -3.21 -10.36
CA ASP A 493 8.92 -3.44 -9.64
C ASP A 493 7.74 -3.70 -10.61
N LEU A 494 8.01 -3.75 -11.91
CA LEU A 494 6.98 -4.02 -12.90
C LEU A 494 6.55 -5.48 -12.77
N LYS A 495 5.29 -5.66 -12.35
CA LYS A 495 4.50 -6.85 -12.61
C LYS A 495 4.85 -7.40 -14.01
N LYS A 496 5.01 -8.72 -14.10
CA LYS A 496 5.37 -9.46 -15.31
C LYS A 496 4.47 -9.14 -16.54
N THR A 497 3.34 -8.46 -16.33
CA THR A 497 2.30 -8.12 -17.31
C THR A 497 2.50 -6.79 -18.06
N ALA A 498 3.44 -5.92 -17.65
CA ALA A 498 3.66 -4.62 -18.32
C ALA A 498 4.82 -4.61 -19.35
N ARG A 499 5.44 -5.76 -19.63
CA ARG A 499 6.26 -5.97 -20.84
C ARG A 499 5.35 -6.54 -21.93
N PRO A 500 5.50 -6.18 -23.22
CA PRO A 500 6.62 -5.50 -23.88
C PRO A 500 6.45 -3.97 -24.03
N LEU A 501 7.39 -3.27 -24.69
CA LEU A 501 7.30 -1.81 -24.98
C LEU A 501 6.02 -1.44 -25.74
N LEU A 502 5.50 -0.24 -25.52
CA LEU A 502 4.27 0.21 -26.19
C LEU A 502 4.43 0.27 -27.72
N SER A 503 5.60 0.69 -28.21
CA SER A 503 5.93 0.70 -29.65
C SER A 503 5.96 -0.70 -30.28
N VAL A 504 6.35 -1.72 -29.51
CA VAL A 504 6.32 -3.12 -29.95
C VAL A 504 4.87 -3.61 -30.04
N LEU A 505 4.04 -3.27 -29.04
CA LEU A 505 2.61 -3.58 -29.06
C LEU A 505 1.89 -2.90 -30.23
N GLU A 506 2.19 -1.62 -30.49
CA GLU A 506 1.67 -0.88 -31.64
C GLU A 506 2.00 -1.58 -32.96
N THR A 507 3.23 -2.07 -33.11
CA THR A 507 3.68 -2.78 -34.33
C THR A 507 2.95 -4.12 -34.50
N GLU A 508 2.80 -4.89 -33.42
CA GLU A 508 2.05 -6.14 -33.44
C GLU A 508 0.57 -5.93 -33.76
N LEU A 509 -0.07 -4.92 -33.16
CA LEU A 509 -1.46 -4.60 -33.42
C LEU A 509 -1.68 -4.16 -34.88
N LYS A 510 -0.77 -3.37 -35.45
CA LYS A 510 -0.80 -3.01 -36.89
C LYS A 510 -0.72 -4.24 -37.79
N ARG A 511 0.11 -5.22 -37.42
CA ARG A 511 0.25 -6.49 -38.15
C ARG A 511 -1.02 -7.34 -38.06
N LEU A 512 -1.69 -7.35 -36.91
CA LEU A 512 -2.93 -8.11 -36.68
C LEU A 512 -4.18 -7.44 -37.31
N ALA A 513 -4.11 -6.14 -37.57
CA ALA A 513 -5.18 -5.36 -38.20
C ALA A 513 -5.06 -5.26 -39.73
N ALA A 514 -3.92 -5.63 -40.30
CA ALA A 514 -3.69 -5.73 -41.74
C ALA A 514 -4.23 -7.04 -42.30
#